data_AF-A0A925YMB1-F1
#
_entry.id   AF-A0A925YMB1-F1
#
_cell.length_a   1.000
_cell.length_b   1.000
_cell.length_c   1.000
_cell.angle_alpha   90.00
_cell.angle_beta   90.00
_cell.angle_gamma   90.00
#
_symmetry.space_group_name_H-M   'P 1'
#
loop_
_entity.id
_entity.type
_entity.pdbx_description
1 polymer ?
#
loop_
_entity_poly.entity_id
_entity_poly.type
_entity_poly.pdbx_seq_one_letter_code
_entity_poly.pdbx_strand_id
1 'polypeptide(L)'
;MKNTLLFLLFPMLLMCCKNNKTASGKEEITIDGFIKFFPEIKLPYQLSDSMLDKKEKDTSAITYSMFSGLVPDTVLERQFGKKAQPAIYPLGRVAIKKGETYLFVKAATSSKKAGYVLVFDNEQKFRVAKPLVITEKNSLVSRQADMDGKYTITTIRRRKGPDGEALYQKEAFVYNSEGIFTLILTESNDVSRLEKIIWNPIDTLPRVNKYSGDYVIDEENFVSVRDGRTAESALFFIHFEKSKGTCTGELKGEAVFTSATKAVFTQNNGPCSVEFAFGTGKVAIKESGACGTYRDIKCFFEGSYPKKKVKPVKPVKSI
;
A
#
# COMPACT_ATOMS: atom_id res chain seq x y z
N MET A 1 -39.06 -70.87 49.49
CA MET A 1 -38.97 -71.73 48.29
C MET A 1 -38.88 -70.83 47.06
N LYS A 2 -37.86 -71.06 46.20
CA LYS A 2 -37.65 -70.50 44.84
C LYS A 2 -37.43 -68.99 44.73
N ASN A 3 -36.54 -68.45 43.90
CA ASN A 3 -35.45 -68.99 43.11
C ASN A 3 -34.54 -67.81 42.73
N THR A 4 -33.25 -68.08 42.82
CA THR A 4 -32.10 -67.57 42.05
C THR A 4 -32.41 -66.81 40.74
N LEU A 5 -31.64 -65.73 40.48
CA LEU A 5 -30.65 -65.62 39.39
C LEU A 5 -30.72 -64.30 38.58
N LEU A 6 -29.52 -63.69 38.38
CA LEU A 6 -29.08 -62.88 37.23
C LEU A 6 -29.74 -61.48 37.08
N PHE A 7 -29.02 -60.36 36.97
CA PHE A 7 -28.01 -60.08 35.97
C PHE A 7 -27.10 -58.92 36.43
N LEU A 8 -25.81 -59.21 36.49
CA LEU A 8 -24.71 -58.27 36.69
C LEU A 8 -24.22 -57.88 35.29
N LEU A 9 -24.73 -56.77 34.72
CA LEU A 9 -24.16 -56.18 33.50
C LEU A 9 -24.65 -54.74 33.31
N PHE A 10 -23.73 -53.88 32.87
CA PHE A 10 -23.83 -52.45 32.52
C PHE A 10 -23.59 -51.41 33.63
N PRO A 11 -22.36 -50.85 33.63
CA PRO A 11 -22.25 -49.49 33.13
C PRO A 11 -21.16 -49.40 32.05
N MET A 12 -21.54 -49.63 30.79
CA MET A 12 -20.70 -49.33 29.62
C MET A 12 -21.35 -48.21 28.81
N LEU A 13 -21.42 -47.00 29.38
CA LEU A 13 -21.82 -45.79 28.67
C LEU A 13 -20.99 -44.59 29.14
N LEU A 14 -19.66 -44.70 29.05
CA LEU A 14 -18.76 -43.55 29.05
C LEU A 14 -17.63 -43.77 28.02
N MET A 15 -18.00 -43.92 26.76
CA MET A 15 -17.05 -43.79 25.65
C MET A 15 -17.79 -43.37 24.38
N CYS A 16 -18.08 -42.06 24.26
CA CYS A 16 -18.29 -41.45 22.96
C CYS A 16 -17.98 -39.94 23.01
N CYS A 17 -16.72 -39.61 23.31
CA CYS A 17 -16.15 -38.35 22.85
C CYS A 17 -15.45 -38.64 21.52
N LYS A 18 -16.11 -38.29 20.41
CA LYS A 18 -15.41 -38.13 19.13
C LYS A 18 -14.35 -37.06 19.33
N ASN A 19 -13.09 -37.45 19.20
CA ASN A 19 -11.93 -36.55 19.20
C ASN A 19 -12.08 -35.50 18.09
N ASN A 20 -12.59 -34.33 18.46
CA ASN A 20 -12.25 -33.11 17.75
C ASN A 20 -10.81 -32.78 18.16
N LYS A 21 -9.86 -32.94 17.23
CA LYS A 21 -8.45 -32.60 17.46
C LYS A 21 -8.35 -31.10 17.75
N THR A 22 -8.35 -30.74 19.02
CA THR A 22 -7.79 -29.48 19.51
C THR A 22 -6.28 -29.58 19.38
N ALA A 23 -5.67 -28.71 18.55
CA ALA A 23 -4.22 -28.54 18.49
C ALA A 23 -3.74 -27.79 19.76
N SER A 24 -3.86 -28.45 20.91
CA SER A 24 -3.35 -27.98 22.20
C SER A 24 -2.40 -29.02 22.74
N GLY A 25 -1.17 -28.99 22.23
CA GLY A 25 -0.09 -29.88 22.65
C GLY A 25 1.16 -29.56 21.85
N LYS A 26 2.32 -29.57 22.50
CA LYS A 26 3.66 -29.37 21.92
C LYS A 26 4.06 -30.55 21.00
N GLU A 27 3.20 -30.95 20.08
CA GLU A 27 3.61 -31.80 18.97
C GLU A 27 4.19 -30.89 17.90
N GLU A 28 5.39 -31.21 17.39
CA GLU A 28 5.89 -30.64 16.14
C GLU A 28 4.90 -31.00 15.04
N ILE A 29 3.97 -30.08 14.76
CA ILE A 29 3.00 -30.28 13.71
C ILE A 29 3.76 -30.16 12.38
N THR A 30 3.79 -31.26 11.64
CA THR A 30 4.33 -31.27 10.29
C THR A 30 3.57 -30.27 9.42
N ILE A 31 4.24 -29.73 8.42
CA ILE A 31 3.65 -28.74 7.51
C ILE A 31 2.39 -29.27 6.78
N ASP A 32 2.37 -30.57 6.47
CA ASP A 32 1.19 -31.29 6.01
C ASP A 32 0.02 -31.23 6.99
N GLY A 33 0.31 -31.38 8.29
CA GLY A 33 -0.65 -31.25 9.36
C GLY A 33 -1.23 -29.84 9.40
N PHE A 34 -0.37 -28.82 9.33
CA PHE A 34 -0.76 -27.41 9.29
C PHE A 34 -1.69 -27.11 8.10
N ILE A 35 -1.30 -27.51 6.88
CA ILE A 35 -2.12 -27.30 5.66
C ILE A 35 -3.46 -28.03 5.74
N LYS A 36 -3.54 -29.17 6.43
CA LYS A 36 -4.78 -29.94 6.62
C LYS A 36 -5.76 -29.33 7.64
N PHE A 37 -5.32 -28.38 8.48
CA PHE A 37 -6.24 -27.62 9.34
C PHE A 37 -7.13 -26.65 8.56
N PHE A 38 -6.73 -26.28 7.34
CA PHE A 38 -7.50 -25.37 6.51
C PHE A 38 -8.57 -26.15 5.72
N PRO A 39 -9.86 -25.77 5.82
CA PRO A 39 -10.91 -26.43 5.06
C PRO A 39 -10.74 -26.16 3.56
N GLU A 40 -10.99 -27.15 2.71
CA GLU A 40 -10.94 -26.94 1.27
C GLU A 40 -12.07 -26.03 0.81
N ILE A 41 -11.76 -25.04 -0.02
CA ILE A 41 -12.72 -24.07 -0.55
C ILE A 41 -12.81 -24.17 -2.07
N LYS A 42 -14.02 -24.00 -2.60
CA LYS A 42 -14.27 -23.94 -4.04
C LYS A 42 -14.12 -22.50 -4.52
N LEU A 43 -13.56 -22.34 -5.72
CA LEU A 43 -13.46 -21.05 -6.39
C LEU A 43 -14.71 -20.78 -7.25
N PRO A 44 -15.14 -19.51 -7.39
CA PRO A 44 -14.53 -18.32 -6.79
C PRO A 44 -14.77 -18.23 -5.28
N TYR A 45 -13.80 -17.70 -4.56
CA TYR A 45 -13.89 -17.47 -3.10
C TYR A 45 -13.82 -15.98 -2.82
N GLN A 46 -14.70 -15.49 -1.95
CA GLN A 46 -14.78 -14.08 -1.58
C GLN A 46 -14.60 -13.92 -0.06
N LEU A 47 -13.81 -12.91 0.32
CA LEU A 47 -13.57 -12.52 1.70
C LEU A 47 -13.86 -11.03 1.88
N SER A 48 -14.84 -10.67 2.70
CA SER A 48 -15.12 -9.27 3.07
C SER A 48 -14.70 -8.95 4.49
N ASP A 49 -14.49 -7.67 4.77
CA ASP A 49 -14.30 -7.15 6.14
C ASP A 49 -15.41 -7.61 7.12
N SER A 50 -16.67 -7.59 6.69
CA SER A 50 -17.81 -8.06 7.50
C SER A 50 -17.74 -9.54 7.85
N MET A 51 -17.11 -10.37 7.01
CA MET A 51 -16.86 -11.78 7.35
C MET A 51 -15.80 -11.91 8.45
N LEU A 52 -14.84 -11.00 8.53
CA LEU A 52 -13.88 -10.97 9.64
C LEU A 52 -14.55 -10.62 10.97
N ASP A 53 -15.71 -10.00 10.95
CA ASP A 53 -16.45 -9.67 12.17
C ASP A 53 -17.27 -10.81 12.77
N LYS A 54 -17.49 -11.88 12.01
CA LYS A 54 -18.08 -13.10 12.55
C LYS A 54 -17.20 -13.67 13.67
N LYS A 55 -17.83 -14.04 14.78
CA LYS A 55 -17.15 -14.73 15.89
C LYS A 55 -16.86 -16.16 15.46
N GLU A 56 -15.58 -16.50 15.39
CA GLU A 56 -15.15 -17.90 15.23
C GLU A 56 -15.23 -18.60 16.57
N LYS A 57 -15.36 -19.93 16.56
CA LYS A 57 -15.25 -20.73 17.78
C LYS A 57 -13.78 -20.79 18.19
N ASP A 58 -13.46 -20.51 19.45
CA ASP A 58 -12.06 -20.51 19.94
C ASP A 58 -11.34 -21.84 19.67
N THR A 59 -12.07 -22.96 19.60
CA THR A 59 -11.54 -24.29 19.28
C THR A 59 -11.01 -24.44 17.85
N SER A 60 -11.27 -23.47 16.97
CA SER A 60 -10.77 -23.44 15.58
C SER A 60 -9.49 -22.63 15.41
N ALA A 61 -9.04 -21.93 16.46
CA ALA A 61 -7.84 -21.10 16.39
C ALA A 61 -6.57 -21.96 16.33
N ILE A 62 -5.65 -21.58 15.45
CA ILE A 62 -4.28 -22.09 15.41
C ILE A 62 -3.44 -21.27 16.40
N THR A 63 -2.57 -21.93 17.16
CA THR A 63 -1.68 -21.23 18.10
C THR A 63 -0.70 -20.34 17.35
N TYR A 64 -0.37 -19.18 17.91
CA TYR A 64 0.58 -18.26 17.28
C TYR A 64 1.94 -18.90 17.04
N SER A 65 2.42 -19.73 17.98
CA SER A 65 3.69 -20.46 17.86
C SER A 65 3.70 -21.46 16.69
N MET A 66 2.57 -22.11 16.40
CA MET A 66 2.45 -23.01 15.26
C MET A 66 2.48 -22.24 13.94
N PHE A 67 1.85 -21.06 13.91
CA PHE A 67 1.89 -20.19 12.75
C PHE A 67 3.30 -19.64 12.50
N SER A 68 3.95 -19.08 13.53
CA SER A 68 5.27 -18.44 13.41
C SER A 68 6.40 -19.43 13.14
N GLY A 69 6.21 -20.72 13.44
CA GLY A 69 7.13 -21.79 13.05
C GLY A 69 7.18 -22.05 11.54
N LEU A 70 6.15 -21.64 10.78
CA LEU A 70 6.03 -21.90 9.34
C LEU A 70 5.98 -20.62 8.50
N VAL A 71 5.54 -19.51 9.08
CA VAL A 71 5.36 -18.22 8.43
C VAL A 71 6.19 -17.18 9.17
N PRO A 72 7.05 -16.40 8.50
CA PRO A 72 7.83 -15.36 9.16
C PRO A 72 6.96 -14.34 9.90
N ASP A 73 7.32 -14.00 11.14
CA ASP A 73 6.58 -13.03 11.97
C ASP A 73 6.36 -11.68 11.25
N THR A 74 7.33 -11.26 10.43
CA THR A 74 7.30 -10.02 9.62
C THR A 74 6.04 -9.87 8.76
N VAL A 75 5.37 -10.97 8.40
CA VAL A 75 4.09 -10.98 7.67
C VAL A 75 2.99 -10.24 8.45
N LEU A 76 2.93 -10.45 9.77
CA LEU A 76 1.91 -9.88 10.64
C LEU A 76 2.36 -8.58 11.30
N GLU A 77 3.67 -8.39 11.50
CA GLU A 77 4.24 -7.20 12.14
C GLU A 77 3.81 -5.89 11.48
N ARG A 78 3.72 -5.84 10.14
CA ARG A 78 3.32 -4.62 9.42
C ARG A 78 1.93 -4.14 9.81
N GLN A 79 1.03 -5.07 10.12
CA GLN A 79 -0.37 -4.76 10.39
C GLN A 79 -0.68 -4.65 11.88
N PHE A 80 -0.02 -5.47 12.71
CA PHE A 80 -0.33 -5.60 14.14
C PHE A 80 0.79 -5.05 15.06
N GLY A 81 2.00 -4.83 14.54
CA GLY A 81 3.16 -4.38 15.30
C GLY A 81 4.03 -5.53 15.84
N LYS A 82 5.30 -5.24 16.15
CA LYS A 82 6.36 -6.21 16.50
C LYS A 82 6.12 -7.11 17.73
N LYS A 83 5.12 -6.80 18.55
CA LYS A 83 4.83 -7.55 19.80
C LYS A 83 3.42 -8.14 19.81
N ALA A 84 2.68 -7.99 18.72
CA ALA A 84 1.31 -8.47 18.66
C ALA A 84 1.29 -9.96 18.32
N GLN A 85 0.52 -10.73 19.09
CA GLN A 85 0.22 -12.13 18.82
C GLN A 85 -1.27 -12.26 18.53
N PRO A 86 -1.71 -11.91 17.30
CA PRO A 86 -3.11 -12.07 16.93
C PRO A 86 -3.52 -13.54 16.99
N ALA A 87 -4.79 -13.79 17.35
CA ALA A 87 -5.40 -15.09 17.20
C ALA A 87 -5.52 -15.42 15.70
N ILE A 88 -5.14 -16.64 15.33
CA ILE A 88 -5.04 -17.10 13.94
C ILE A 88 -6.17 -18.08 13.66
N TYR A 89 -7.01 -17.78 12.68
CA TYR A 89 -8.16 -18.62 12.30
C TYR A 89 -8.02 -19.07 10.84
N PRO A 90 -8.03 -20.39 10.58
CA PRO A 90 -7.99 -20.91 9.21
C PRO A 90 -9.35 -20.67 8.53
N LEU A 91 -9.35 -19.98 7.39
CA LEU A 91 -10.56 -19.68 6.63
C LEU A 91 -10.77 -20.67 5.48
N GLY A 92 -9.69 -21.11 4.85
CA GLY A 92 -9.77 -22.10 3.78
C GLY A 92 -8.46 -22.33 3.03
N ARG A 93 -8.41 -23.36 2.19
CA ARG A 93 -7.30 -23.66 1.30
C ARG A 93 -7.74 -23.95 -0.13
N VAL A 94 -6.87 -23.57 -1.07
CA VAL A 94 -6.92 -23.96 -2.48
C VAL A 94 -5.59 -24.62 -2.82
N ALA A 95 -5.60 -25.88 -3.23
CA ALA A 95 -4.40 -26.59 -3.66
C ALA A 95 -4.43 -26.76 -5.18
N ILE A 96 -3.39 -26.30 -5.87
CA ILE A 96 -3.23 -26.54 -7.30
C ILE A 96 -2.50 -27.85 -7.51
N LYS A 97 -3.05 -28.71 -8.38
CA LYS A 97 -2.43 -30.00 -8.69
C LYS A 97 -1.03 -29.80 -9.27
N LYS A 98 0.00 -30.32 -8.58
CA LYS A 98 1.43 -30.14 -8.91
C LYS A 98 1.90 -28.67 -8.88
N GLY A 99 1.15 -27.78 -8.24
CA GLY A 99 1.49 -26.36 -8.10
C GLY A 99 1.54 -25.96 -6.63
N GLU A 100 1.31 -24.67 -6.41
CA GLU A 100 1.25 -24.05 -5.09
C GLU A 100 -0.06 -24.31 -4.35
N THR A 101 -0.03 -24.06 -3.04
CA THR A 101 -1.20 -24.07 -2.16
C THR A 101 -1.42 -22.69 -1.57
N TYR A 102 -2.63 -22.18 -1.70
CA TYR A 102 -3.09 -20.93 -1.10
C TYR A 102 -3.83 -21.23 0.20
N LEU A 103 -3.42 -20.58 1.30
CA LEU A 103 -4.10 -20.64 2.59
C LEU A 103 -4.69 -19.28 2.92
N PHE A 104 -6.00 -19.23 3.11
CA PHE A 104 -6.70 -18.05 3.59
C PHE A 104 -6.77 -18.09 5.10
N VAL A 105 -6.28 -17.02 5.74
CA VAL A 105 -6.17 -16.94 7.20
C VAL A 105 -6.69 -15.61 7.70
N LYS A 106 -7.39 -15.63 8.84
CA LYS A 106 -7.79 -14.45 9.59
C LYS A 106 -6.88 -14.31 10.81
N ALA A 107 -6.21 -13.17 10.91
CA ALA A 107 -5.50 -12.76 12.11
C ALA A 107 -6.35 -11.71 12.84
N ALA A 108 -6.57 -11.87 14.14
CA ALA A 108 -7.42 -10.97 14.91
C ALA A 108 -6.83 -10.63 16.29
N THR A 109 -6.93 -9.35 16.65
CA THR A 109 -6.79 -8.84 18.02
C THR A 109 -8.13 -8.24 18.47
N SER A 110 -8.19 -7.72 19.70
CA SER A 110 -9.36 -7.00 20.22
C SER A 110 -9.70 -5.72 19.44
N SER A 111 -8.73 -5.15 18.72
CA SER A 111 -8.88 -3.84 18.04
C SER A 111 -8.84 -3.91 16.53
N LYS A 112 -8.23 -4.95 15.95
CA LYS A 112 -7.92 -5.04 14.53
C LYS A 112 -8.06 -6.48 14.05
N LYS A 113 -8.58 -6.65 12.83
CA LYS A 113 -8.65 -7.96 12.17
C LYS A 113 -8.14 -7.80 10.74
N ALA A 114 -7.51 -8.85 10.22
CA ALA A 114 -7.04 -8.86 8.85
C ALA A 114 -7.14 -10.27 8.27
N GLY A 115 -7.57 -10.34 7.01
CA GLY A 115 -7.55 -11.52 6.19
C GLY A 115 -6.32 -11.51 5.31
N TYR A 116 -5.64 -12.64 5.21
CA TYR A 116 -4.47 -12.84 4.38
C TYR A 116 -4.66 -14.05 3.48
N VAL A 117 -3.92 -14.04 2.38
CA VAL A 117 -3.56 -15.25 1.64
C VAL A 117 -2.08 -15.53 1.87
N LEU A 118 -1.75 -16.79 2.13
CA LEU A 118 -0.40 -17.31 2.22
C LEU A 118 -0.19 -18.27 1.07
N VAL A 119 0.99 -18.26 0.46
CA VAL A 119 1.35 -19.17 -0.62
C VAL A 119 2.46 -20.09 -0.16
N PHE A 120 2.24 -21.39 -0.33
CA PHE A 120 3.22 -22.44 -0.14
C PHE A 120 3.50 -23.08 -1.49
N ASP A 121 4.76 -23.27 -1.86
CA ASP A 121 5.12 -23.91 -3.12
C ASP A 121 4.76 -25.41 -3.14
N ASN A 122 5.09 -26.09 -4.24
CA ASN A 122 4.88 -27.52 -4.42
C ASN A 122 5.69 -28.40 -3.45
N GLU A 123 6.77 -27.85 -2.87
CA GLU A 123 7.56 -28.47 -1.79
C GLU A 123 7.02 -28.10 -0.40
N GLN A 124 5.86 -27.45 -0.36
CA GLN A 124 5.21 -26.91 0.83
C GLN A 124 6.07 -25.89 1.58
N LYS A 125 6.97 -25.16 0.92
CA LYS A 125 7.72 -24.07 1.57
C LYS A 125 6.94 -22.78 1.47
N PHE A 126 6.89 -22.03 2.56
CA PHE A 126 6.31 -20.69 2.55
C PHE A 126 7.05 -19.78 1.55
N ARG A 127 6.29 -19.07 0.71
CA ARG A 127 6.84 -18.16 -0.32
C ARG A 127 6.50 -16.71 -0.04
N VAL A 128 5.20 -16.43 0.08
CA VAL A 128 4.72 -15.05 0.20
C VAL A 128 3.39 -15.01 0.94
N ALA A 129 3.14 -13.89 1.58
CA ALA A 129 1.85 -13.56 2.16
C ALA A 129 1.37 -12.21 1.63
N LYS A 130 0.07 -12.10 1.36
CA LYS A 130 -0.56 -10.83 0.97
C LYS A 130 -1.75 -10.52 1.89
N PRO A 131 -1.78 -9.34 2.53
CA PRO A 131 -2.99 -8.86 3.19
C PRO A 131 -4.06 -8.60 2.13
N LEU A 132 -5.25 -9.15 2.35
CA LEU A 132 -6.39 -9.06 1.44
C LEU A 132 -7.41 -8.04 1.92
N VAL A 133 -7.81 -8.15 3.19
CA VAL A 133 -8.81 -7.28 3.82
C VAL A 133 -8.35 -6.95 5.22
N ILE A 134 -8.61 -5.71 5.64
CA ILE A 134 -8.22 -5.21 6.97
C ILE A 134 -9.42 -4.47 7.53
N THR A 135 -9.81 -4.81 8.76
CA THR A 135 -10.80 -4.03 9.52
C THR A 135 -10.09 -2.96 10.33
N GLU A 136 -10.64 -1.75 10.29
CA GLU A 136 -10.24 -0.63 11.14
C GLU A 136 -11.51 -0.13 11.83
N LYS A 137 -11.43 0.09 13.15
CA LYS A 137 -12.57 0.64 13.90
C LYS A 137 -12.98 1.99 13.30
N ASN A 138 -14.29 2.19 13.15
CA ASN A 138 -14.90 3.41 12.62
C ASN A 138 -14.48 3.77 11.19
N SER A 139 -14.05 2.78 10.39
CA SER A 139 -13.71 3.02 9.00
C SER A 139 -14.98 3.19 8.15
N LEU A 140 -15.08 4.30 7.42
CA LEU A 140 -16.07 4.49 6.35
C LEU A 140 -15.69 3.77 5.05
N VAL A 141 -14.68 2.90 5.13
CA VAL A 141 -14.11 2.17 4.01
C VAL A 141 -14.54 0.72 4.13
N SER A 142 -15.21 0.20 3.11
CA SER A 142 -15.43 -1.23 2.98
C SER A 142 -14.34 -1.87 2.13
N ARG A 143 -13.91 -3.07 2.53
CA ARG A 143 -12.86 -3.84 1.85
C ARG A 143 -13.35 -5.25 1.56
N GLN A 144 -13.01 -5.72 0.37
CA GLN A 144 -13.34 -7.05 -0.13
C GLN A 144 -12.13 -7.59 -0.90
N ALA A 145 -11.94 -8.89 -0.86
CA ALA A 145 -11.07 -9.59 -1.77
C ALA A 145 -11.78 -10.81 -2.36
N ASP A 146 -11.36 -11.21 -3.56
CA ASP A 146 -11.80 -12.42 -4.21
C ASP A 146 -10.62 -13.16 -4.84
N MET A 147 -10.77 -14.48 -4.96
CA MET A 147 -9.94 -15.32 -5.82
C MET A 147 -10.86 -15.97 -6.86
N ASP A 148 -10.56 -15.77 -8.13
CA ASP A 148 -11.32 -16.34 -9.24
C ASP A 148 -10.86 -17.76 -9.61
N GLY A 149 -11.56 -18.41 -10.55
CA GLY A 149 -11.19 -19.76 -11.01
C GLY A 149 -9.87 -19.86 -11.78
N LYS A 150 -9.23 -18.72 -12.10
CA LYS A 150 -7.88 -18.64 -12.68
C LYS A 150 -6.83 -18.28 -11.63
N TYR A 151 -7.20 -18.30 -10.35
CA TYR A 151 -6.35 -17.96 -9.21
C TYR A 151 -5.91 -16.49 -9.18
N THR A 152 -6.59 -15.61 -9.93
CA THR A 152 -6.39 -14.16 -9.83
C THR A 152 -6.96 -13.67 -8.53
N ILE A 153 -6.18 -12.90 -7.78
CA ILE A 153 -6.62 -12.28 -6.54
C ILE A 153 -6.99 -10.84 -6.81
N THR A 154 -8.26 -10.49 -6.62
CA THR A 154 -8.73 -9.11 -6.70
C THR A 154 -8.93 -8.55 -5.30
N THR A 155 -8.49 -7.33 -5.06
CA THR A 155 -8.83 -6.57 -3.85
C THR A 155 -9.61 -5.33 -4.25
N ILE A 156 -10.75 -5.12 -3.61
CA ILE A 156 -11.65 -4.00 -3.84
C ILE A 156 -11.79 -3.20 -2.55
N ARG A 157 -11.54 -1.90 -2.64
CA ARG A 157 -11.73 -0.93 -1.57
C ARG A 157 -12.80 0.05 -2.01
N ARG A 158 -13.82 0.28 -1.19
CA ARG A 158 -14.89 1.25 -1.46
C ARG A 158 -15.00 2.24 -0.32
N ARG A 159 -15.32 3.49 -0.62
CA ARG A 159 -15.61 4.55 0.35
C ARG A 159 -16.62 5.53 -0.24
N LYS A 160 -17.22 6.35 0.61
CA LYS A 160 -17.97 7.52 0.13
C LYS A 160 -17.01 8.69 -0.07
N GLY A 161 -17.17 9.39 -1.19
CA GLY A 161 -16.49 10.65 -1.45
C GLY A 161 -17.15 11.82 -0.71
N PRO A 162 -16.57 13.03 -0.79
CA PRO A 162 -17.08 14.22 -0.12
C PRO A 162 -18.53 14.57 -0.53
N ASP A 163 -18.89 14.30 -1.78
CA ASP A 163 -20.21 14.62 -2.35
C ASP A 163 -21.18 13.43 -2.26
N GLY A 164 -20.80 12.38 -1.51
CA GLY A 164 -21.61 11.18 -1.29
C GLY A 164 -21.51 10.13 -2.40
N GLU A 165 -20.69 10.37 -3.43
CA GLU A 165 -20.42 9.44 -4.52
C GLU A 165 -19.69 8.18 -4.02
N ALA A 166 -19.95 7.04 -4.66
CA ALA A 166 -19.29 5.79 -4.33
C ALA A 166 -17.94 5.71 -5.06
N LEU A 167 -16.87 5.90 -4.30
CA LEU A 167 -15.49 5.77 -4.77
C LEU A 167 -15.00 4.34 -4.54
N TYR A 168 -14.35 3.76 -5.54
CA TYR A 168 -13.77 2.43 -5.49
C TYR A 168 -12.37 2.42 -6.09
N GLN A 169 -11.57 1.49 -5.58
CA GLN A 169 -10.29 1.09 -6.13
C GLN A 169 -10.26 -0.43 -6.16
N LYS A 170 -9.86 -0.98 -7.30
CA LYS A 170 -9.75 -2.39 -7.57
C LYS A 170 -8.34 -2.67 -8.07
N GLU A 171 -7.70 -3.65 -7.47
CA GLU A 171 -6.38 -4.11 -7.86
C GLU A 171 -6.44 -5.62 -8.06
N ALA A 172 -5.91 -6.12 -9.18
CA ALA A 172 -5.83 -7.55 -9.45
C ALA A 172 -4.38 -8.03 -9.48
N PHE A 173 -4.12 -9.18 -8.87
CA PHE A 173 -2.80 -9.75 -8.69
C PHE A 173 -2.77 -11.20 -9.15
N VAL A 174 -1.63 -11.61 -9.69
CA VAL A 174 -1.31 -13.02 -9.96
C VAL A 174 -0.06 -13.41 -9.18
N TYR A 175 -0.02 -14.64 -8.69
CA TYR A 175 1.21 -15.22 -8.17
C TYR A 175 2.05 -15.72 -9.35
N ASN A 176 3.28 -15.24 -9.48
CA ASN A 176 4.15 -15.54 -10.61
C ASN A 176 5.18 -16.63 -10.29
N SER A 177 5.94 -17.05 -11.31
CA SER A 177 6.99 -18.08 -11.18
C SER A 177 8.17 -17.68 -10.30
N GLU A 178 8.38 -16.39 -10.04
CA GLU A 178 9.41 -15.88 -9.13
C GLU A 178 8.98 -16.02 -7.66
N GLY A 179 7.72 -16.39 -7.41
CA GLY A 179 7.18 -16.60 -6.09
C GLY A 179 6.69 -15.32 -5.42
N ILE A 180 6.27 -14.33 -6.20
CA ILE A 180 5.72 -13.06 -5.72
C ILE A 180 4.35 -12.77 -6.33
N PHE A 181 3.57 -11.92 -5.66
CA PHE A 181 2.35 -11.37 -6.24
C PHE A 181 2.68 -10.17 -7.14
N THR A 182 2.33 -10.27 -8.42
CA THR A 182 2.48 -9.20 -9.40
C THR A 182 1.13 -8.52 -9.62
N LEU A 183 1.09 -7.19 -9.49
CA LEU A 183 -0.07 -6.37 -9.85
C LEU A 183 -0.23 -6.37 -11.38
N ILE A 184 -1.39 -6.80 -11.87
CA ILE A 184 -1.69 -6.89 -13.31
C ILE A 184 -2.77 -5.91 -13.77
N LEU A 185 -3.54 -5.36 -12.84
CA LEU A 185 -4.60 -4.40 -13.14
C LEU A 185 -4.81 -3.48 -11.95
N THR A 186 -4.91 -2.18 -12.22
CA THR A 186 -5.46 -1.19 -11.30
C THR A 186 -6.60 -0.46 -11.99
N GLU A 187 -7.75 -0.41 -11.33
CA GLU A 187 -8.97 0.24 -11.81
C GLU A 187 -9.52 1.08 -10.66
N SER A 188 -9.72 2.38 -10.86
CA SER A 188 -10.20 3.28 -9.81
C SER A 188 -11.02 4.41 -10.41
N ASN A 189 -12.14 4.74 -9.78
CA ASN A 189 -12.81 6.03 -9.99
C ASN A 189 -12.44 7.05 -8.89
N ASP A 190 -11.62 6.64 -7.90
CA ASP A 190 -11.04 7.49 -6.87
C ASP A 190 -9.76 8.18 -7.40
N VAL A 191 -9.95 9.21 -8.22
CA VAL A 191 -8.85 10.02 -8.80
C VAL A 191 -8.07 10.82 -7.75
N SER A 192 -8.65 11.03 -6.55
CA SER A 192 -7.99 11.73 -5.45
C SER A 192 -6.85 10.93 -4.79
N ARG A 193 -6.69 9.65 -5.17
CA ARG A 193 -5.67 8.73 -4.66
C ARG A 193 -4.73 8.18 -5.71
N LEU A 194 -4.91 8.54 -6.99
CA LEU A 194 -3.77 8.52 -7.89
C LEU A 194 -2.83 9.58 -7.33
N GLU A 195 -1.78 9.17 -6.62
CA GLU A 195 -0.68 10.08 -6.32
C GLU A 195 -0.25 10.64 -7.68
N LYS A 196 -0.63 11.89 -7.96
CA LYS A 196 -0.07 12.64 -9.09
C LYS A 196 1.38 12.87 -8.69
N ILE A 197 2.23 11.88 -8.94
CA ILE A 197 3.67 12.04 -8.81
C ILE A 197 4.05 13.01 -9.92
N ILE A 198 4.17 14.29 -9.57
CA ILE A 198 4.66 15.30 -10.49
C ILE A 198 6.15 15.07 -10.66
N TRP A 199 6.52 14.59 -11.84
CA TRP A 199 7.90 14.28 -12.17
C TRP A 199 8.70 15.56 -12.39
N ASN A 200 9.68 15.82 -11.52
CA ASN A 200 10.62 16.92 -11.68
C ASN A 200 11.81 16.49 -12.57
N PRO A 201 11.90 16.94 -13.84
CA PRO A 201 12.90 16.44 -14.79
C PRO A 201 14.33 16.86 -14.47
N ILE A 202 14.53 17.83 -13.57
CA ILE A 202 15.84 18.36 -13.20
C ILE A 202 16.24 17.97 -11.78
N ASP A 203 15.52 17.04 -11.14
CA ASP A 203 15.70 16.77 -9.73
C ASP A 203 17.11 16.24 -9.38
N THR A 204 17.68 15.47 -10.30
CA THR A 204 18.99 14.84 -10.19
C THR A 204 20.16 15.76 -10.54
N LEU A 205 19.89 16.96 -11.08
CA LEU A 205 20.95 17.88 -11.50
C LEU A 205 21.65 18.56 -10.30
N PRO A 206 22.88 19.06 -10.48
CA PRO A 206 23.65 19.71 -9.42
C PRO A 206 22.97 20.93 -8.78
N ARG A 207 23.28 21.13 -7.50
CA ARG A 207 22.71 22.19 -6.64
C ARG A 207 23.78 22.93 -5.84
N VAL A 208 24.88 23.28 -6.49
CA VAL A 208 26.07 23.85 -5.86
C VAL A 208 25.93 25.36 -5.68
N ASN A 209 25.26 26.04 -6.62
CA ASN A 209 25.14 27.50 -6.57
C ASN A 209 24.18 27.99 -5.48
N LYS A 210 24.39 29.23 -5.03
CA LYS A 210 23.65 29.88 -3.93
C LYS A 210 22.12 29.73 -4.01
N TYR A 211 21.58 29.93 -5.21
CA TYR A 211 20.13 29.91 -5.46
C TYR A 211 19.60 28.55 -5.91
N SER A 212 20.48 27.55 -6.05
CA SER A 212 20.05 26.20 -6.39
C SER A 212 19.37 25.54 -5.20
N GLY A 213 18.33 24.77 -5.48
CA GLY A 213 17.49 24.11 -4.49
C GLY A 213 16.04 23.96 -4.95
N ASP A 214 15.24 23.37 -4.07
CA ASP A 214 13.80 23.26 -4.27
C ASP A 214 13.09 24.29 -3.40
N TYR A 215 12.15 25.00 -4.00
CA TYR A 215 11.32 25.99 -3.36
C TYR A 215 9.87 25.48 -3.43
N VAL A 216 9.29 25.15 -2.28
CA VAL A 216 8.11 24.26 -2.21
C VAL A 216 7.06 24.86 -1.30
N ILE A 217 5.83 24.98 -1.79
CA ILE A 217 4.65 25.26 -0.96
C ILE A 217 4.04 23.93 -0.50
N ASP A 218 3.81 23.03 -1.46
CA ASP A 218 3.34 21.66 -1.27
C ASP A 218 3.83 20.75 -2.42
N GLU A 219 3.42 19.49 -2.45
CA GLU A 219 3.85 18.50 -3.47
C GLU A 219 3.39 18.87 -4.89
N GLU A 220 2.36 19.70 -5.02
CA GLU A 220 1.78 20.13 -6.30
C GLU A 220 2.21 21.56 -6.70
N ASN A 221 2.87 22.30 -5.80
CA ASN A 221 3.21 23.70 -6.01
C ASN A 221 4.67 23.96 -5.62
N PHE A 222 5.55 23.88 -6.62
CA PHE A 222 7.00 24.02 -6.40
C PHE A 222 7.76 24.59 -7.58
N VAL A 223 8.95 25.07 -7.25
CA VAL A 223 9.96 25.59 -8.18
C VAL A 223 11.28 24.92 -7.84
N SER A 224 11.81 24.17 -8.78
CA SER A 224 13.17 23.64 -8.68
C SER A 224 14.12 24.51 -9.46
N VAL A 225 15.23 24.87 -8.82
CA VAL A 225 16.32 25.63 -9.42
C VAL A 225 17.60 24.80 -9.33
N ARG A 226 18.33 24.69 -10.43
CA ARG A 226 19.57 23.93 -10.56
C ARG A 226 20.63 24.79 -11.21
N ASP A 227 21.87 24.33 -11.09
CA ASP A 227 23.01 25.02 -11.68
C ASP A 227 22.83 25.09 -13.21
N GLY A 228 22.99 26.28 -13.78
CA GLY A 228 22.93 26.50 -15.22
C GLY A 228 24.21 26.07 -15.94
N ARG A 229 24.23 26.27 -17.26
CA ARG A 229 25.44 26.02 -18.06
C ARG A 229 26.59 26.96 -17.69
N THR A 230 26.28 28.15 -17.21
CA THR A 230 27.26 29.14 -16.72
C THR A 230 26.93 29.58 -15.31
N ALA A 231 27.85 30.27 -14.64
CA ALA A 231 27.59 30.89 -13.34
C ALA A 231 26.52 32.01 -13.41
N GLU A 232 26.23 32.50 -14.61
CA GLU A 232 25.24 33.55 -14.89
C GLU A 232 23.89 32.98 -15.33
N SER A 233 23.72 31.66 -15.30
CA SER A 233 22.44 31.03 -15.64
C SER A 233 22.00 30.01 -14.58
N ALA A 234 20.70 29.76 -14.55
CA ALA A 234 20.07 28.76 -13.70
C ALA A 234 19.04 27.97 -14.50
N LEU A 235 19.09 26.65 -14.40
CA LEU A 235 18.02 25.79 -14.91
C LEU A 235 16.85 25.82 -13.92
N PHE A 236 15.63 25.83 -14.44
CA PHE A 236 14.44 25.80 -13.60
C PHE A 236 13.37 24.85 -14.12
N PHE A 237 12.55 24.39 -13.19
CA PHE A 237 11.28 23.73 -13.44
C PHE A 237 10.24 24.27 -12.45
N ILE A 238 9.10 24.69 -12.96
CA ILE A 238 7.97 25.19 -12.19
C ILE A 238 6.80 24.24 -12.43
N HIS A 239 6.17 23.79 -11.36
CA HIS A 239 4.85 23.18 -11.39
C HIS A 239 3.94 23.90 -10.39
N PHE A 240 2.71 24.20 -10.80
CA PHE A 240 1.68 24.66 -9.90
C PHE A 240 0.31 24.06 -10.24
N GLU A 241 -0.51 23.90 -9.20
CA GLU A 241 -1.91 23.55 -9.28
C GLU A 241 -2.73 24.57 -8.47
N LYS A 242 -3.50 25.41 -9.17
CA LYS A 242 -4.41 26.42 -8.59
C LYS A 242 -5.86 25.97 -8.80
N SER A 243 -6.76 26.46 -7.95
CA SER A 243 -8.20 26.24 -8.09
C SER A 243 -8.61 24.76 -8.17
N LYS A 244 -8.03 23.91 -7.32
CA LYS A 244 -8.32 22.46 -7.24
C LYS A 244 -8.15 21.73 -8.59
N GLY A 245 -7.04 21.97 -9.28
CA GLY A 245 -6.73 21.25 -10.53
C GLY A 245 -7.35 21.83 -11.80
N THR A 246 -8.23 22.81 -11.68
CA THR A 246 -8.78 23.51 -12.85
C THR A 246 -7.78 24.44 -13.51
N CYS A 247 -6.66 24.72 -12.84
CA CYS A 247 -5.58 25.51 -13.41
C CYS A 247 -4.20 24.94 -13.05
N THR A 248 -3.59 24.25 -14.01
CA THR A 248 -2.28 23.62 -13.87
C THR A 248 -1.31 24.22 -14.87
N GLY A 249 -0.06 24.36 -14.45
CA GLY A 249 0.98 24.95 -15.29
C GLY A 249 2.34 24.36 -15.05
N GLU A 250 3.01 23.98 -16.14
CA GLU A 250 4.40 23.54 -16.14
C GLU A 250 5.25 24.41 -17.05
N LEU A 251 6.41 24.82 -16.53
CA LEU A 251 7.41 25.53 -17.32
C LEU A 251 8.81 25.10 -16.90
N LYS A 252 9.65 24.77 -17.88
CA LYS A 252 11.08 24.52 -17.70
C LYS A 252 11.89 25.37 -18.66
N GLY A 253 13.11 25.69 -18.27
CA GLY A 253 14.02 26.45 -19.11
C GLY A 253 15.29 26.82 -18.39
N GLU A 254 16.05 27.72 -19.02
CA GLU A 254 17.25 28.32 -18.47
C GLU A 254 17.01 29.83 -18.31
N ALA A 255 17.06 30.31 -17.07
CA ALA A 255 16.96 31.73 -16.75
C ALA A 255 18.36 32.33 -16.63
N VAL A 256 18.55 33.55 -17.12
CA VAL A 256 19.82 34.28 -17.07
C VAL A 256 19.75 35.35 -15.98
N PHE A 257 20.78 35.42 -15.13
CA PHE A 257 20.86 36.43 -14.08
C PHE A 257 21.09 37.81 -14.68
N THR A 258 20.16 38.73 -14.42
CA THR A 258 20.27 40.15 -14.77
C THR A 258 20.79 41.00 -13.61
N SER A 259 20.75 40.45 -12.40
CA SER A 259 21.40 41.01 -11.21
C SER A 259 21.73 39.89 -10.21
N ALA A 260 22.39 40.23 -9.10
CA ALA A 260 22.76 39.28 -8.06
C ALA A 260 21.56 38.52 -7.45
N THR A 261 20.33 39.02 -7.58
CA THR A 261 19.13 38.40 -7.01
C THR A 261 18.00 38.22 -8.03
N LYS A 262 18.23 38.56 -9.30
CA LYS A 262 17.21 38.46 -10.35
C LYS A 262 17.69 37.64 -11.52
N ALA A 263 16.86 36.70 -11.95
CA ALA A 263 17.06 35.96 -13.19
C ALA A 263 15.81 36.05 -14.06
N VAL A 264 15.99 36.06 -15.38
CA VAL A 264 14.90 36.16 -16.35
C VAL A 264 15.00 35.03 -17.35
N PHE A 265 13.89 34.33 -17.54
CA PHE A 265 13.70 33.42 -18.65
C PHE A 265 12.92 34.12 -19.75
N THR A 266 13.36 33.97 -20.99
CA THR A 266 12.61 34.40 -22.17
C THR A 266 12.56 33.23 -23.14
N GLN A 267 11.35 32.88 -23.58
CA GLN A 267 11.18 31.81 -24.55
C GLN A 267 11.71 32.25 -25.91
N ASN A 268 12.51 31.40 -26.56
CA ASN A 268 13.02 31.66 -27.92
C ASN A 268 11.85 31.96 -28.88
N ASN A 269 11.86 33.13 -29.51
CA ASN A 269 10.87 33.59 -30.48
C ASN A 269 9.41 33.62 -29.96
N GLY A 270 9.20 33.69 -28.64
CA GLY A 270 7.87 33.71 -28.02
C GLY A 270 7.66 34.90 -27.08
N PRO A 271 6.40 35.30 -26.81
CA PRO A 271 6.10 36.40 -25.90
C PRO A 271 6.22 35.98 -24.42
N CYS A 272 6.56 34.73 -24.11
CA CYS A 272 6.62 34.23 -22.74
C CYS A 272 7.92 34.65 -22.05
N SER A 273 7.78 35.34 -20.92
CA SER A 273 8.89 35.75 -20.06
C SER A 273 8.52 35.60 -18.59
N VAL A 274 9.47 35.08 -17.81
CA VAL A 274 9.31 34.83 -16.38
C VAL A 274 10.50 35.39 -15.61
N GLU A 275 10.22 36.28 -14.66
CA GLU A 275 11.20 36.85 -13.73
C GLU A 275 11.23 36.05 -12.43
N PHE A 276 12.43 35.71 -11.98
CA PHE A 276 12.71 35.10 -10.69
C PHE A 276 13.41 36.13 -9.81
N ALA A 277 12.81 36.47 -8.67
CA ALA A 277 13.39 37.33 -7.65
C ALA A 277 13.76 36.49 -6.42
N PHE A 278 15.06 36.28 -6.21
CA PHE A 278 15.60 35.50 -5.12
C PHE A 278 15.78 36.34 -3.85
N GLY A 279 15.06 35.97 -2.80
CA GLY A 279 15.19 36.57 -1.47
C GLY A 279 15.89 35.62 -0.50
N THR A 280 15.92 36.03 0.78
CA THR A 280 16.41 35.17 1.86
C THR A 280 15.52 33.94 2.01
N GLY A 281 16.00 32.79 1.51
CA GLY A 281 15.32 31.51 1.64
C GLY A 281 14.00 31.40 0.89
N LYS A 282 13.79 32.19 -0.18
CA LYS A 282 12.60 32.09 -1.04
C LYS A 282 12.88 32.58 -2.46
N VAL A 283 12.04 32.18 -3.40
CA VAL A 283 12.00 32.74 -4.76
C VAL A 283 10.60 33.24 -5.05
N ALA A 284 10.48 34.47 -5.53
CA ALA A 284 9.24 35.00 -6.08
C ALA A 284 9.30 34.92 -7.60
N ILE A 285 8.21 34.47 -8.21
CA ILE A 285 8.07 34.35 -9.65
C ILE A 285 7.03 35.35 -10.11
N LYS A 286 7.33 36.05 -11.20
CA LYS A 286 6.39 36.91 -11.89
C LYS A 286 6.46 36.68 -13.39
N GLU A 287 5.31 36.41 -13.99
CA GLU A 287 5.14 36.40 -15.44
C GLU A 287 5.07 37.84 -15.95
N SER A 288 5.92 38.19 -16.92
CA SER A 288 5.96 39.52 -17.54
C SER A 288 5.57 39.50 -19.02
N GLY A 289 5.39 38.32 -19.59
CA GLY A 289 4.98 38.10 -20.98
C GLY A 289 3.85 37.06 -21.08
N ALA A 290 3.21 36.90 -22.22
CA ALA A 290 1.97 36.14 -22.33
C ALA A 290 2.20 34.61 -22.44
N CYS A 291 2.68 33.98 -21.36
CA CYS A 291 2.95 32.54 -21.32
C CYS A 291 1.66 31.70 -21.37
N GLY A 292 0.53 32.26 -20.96
CA GLY A 292 -0.79 31.61 -20.97
C GLY A 292 -1.52 31.59 -22.33
N THR A 293 -1.17 32.46 -23.29
CA THR A 293 -1.99 32.71 -24.50
C THR A 293 -2.03 31.53 -25.49
N TYR A 294 -1.06 30.61 -25.44
CA TYR A 294 -1.01 29.45 -26.34
C TYR A 294 -1.47 28.13 -25.72
N ARG A 295 -1.96 28.13 -24.45
CA ARG A 295 -2.17 26.89 -23.68
C ARG A 295 -3.56 26.72 -23.06
N ASP A 296 -4.54 27.58 -23.38
CA ASP A 296 -5.85 27.62 -22.69
C ASP A 296 -5.77 27.80 -21.16
N ILE A 297 -4.61 28.23 -20.65
CA ILE A 297 -4.36 28.45 -19.23
C ILE A 297 -4.71 29.91 -18.90
N LYS A 298 -5.73 30.11 -18.05
CA LYS A 298 -6.13 31.45 -17.55
C LYS A 298 -5.30 31.94 -16.36
N CYS A 299 -4.26 31.21 -15.94
CA CYS A 299 -3.47 31.54 -14.75
C CYS A 299 -2.03 31.89 -15.08
N PHE A 300 -1.55 32.91 -14.38
CA PHE A 300 -0.19 33.40 -14.50
C PHE A 300 0.78 32.60 -13.61
N PHE A 301 2.01 32.46 -14.09
CA PHE A 301 3.17 31.98 -13.33
C PHE A 301 3.58 33.02 -12.29
N GLU A 302 2.79 33.11 -11.22
CA GLU A 302 3.00 34.03 -10.11
C GLU A 302 2.91 33.31 -8.76
N GLY A 303 3.83 33.65 -7.87
CA GLY A 303 3.85 33.12 -6.51
C GLY A 303 5.16 33.39 -5.78
N SER A 304 5.18 33.10 -4.47
CA SER A 304 6.38 33.15 -3.64
C SER A 304 6.59 31.80 -2.96
N TYR A 305 7.70 31.15 -3.26
CA TYR A 305 7.99 29.78 -2.87
C TYR A 305 9.15 29.76 -1.86
N PRO A 306 8.94 29.21 -0.64
CA PRO A 306 10.01 29.12 0.36
C PRO A 306 10.97 27.97 0.05
N LYS A 307 12.27 28.17 0.32
CA LYS A 307 13.31 27.16 0.08
C LYS A 307 13.12 26.00 1.05
N LYS A 308 13.00 24.78 0.50
CA LYS A 308 12.91 23.54 1.27
C LYS A 308 14.22 23.32 2.02
N LYS A 309 14.13 23.14 3.34
CA LYS A 309 15.29 22.81 4.18
C LYS A 309 15.72 21.37 3.88
N VAL A 310 16.94 21.20 3.39
CA VAL A 310 17.53 19.87 3.22
C VAL A 310 18.00 19.40 4.60
N LYS A 311 17.47 18.28 5.11
CA LYS A 311 18.04 17.63 6.29
C LYS A 311 19.41 17.06 5.88
N PRO A 312 20.50 17.32 6.61
CA PRO A 312 21.79 16.73 6.28
C PRO A 312 21.66 15.21 6.25
N VAL A 313 22.04 14.61 5.12
CA VAL A 313 22.13 13.15 4.99
C VAL A 313 23.20 12.70 5.96
N LYS A 314 22.83 11.92 6.99
CA LYS A 314 23.81 11.29 7.87
C LYS A 314 24.70 10.41 6.98
N PRO A 315 26.03 10.52 7.06
CA PRO A 315 26.90 9.63 6.31
C PRO A 315 26.56 8.19 6.69
N VAL A 316 26.23 7.40 5.67
CA VAL A 316 26.10 5.95 5.80
C VAL A 316 27.49 5.46 6.21
N LYS A 317 27.62 4.97 7.44
CA LYS A 317 28.82 4.23 7.82
C LYS A 317 28.88 3.01 6.90
N SER A 318 29.88 2.97 6.03
CA SER A 318 30.26 1.76 5.31
C SER A 318 30.51 0.66 6.34
N ILE A 319 29.84 -0.47 6.15
CA ILE A 319 30.03 -1.72 6.91
C ILE A 319 31.40 -2.29 6.58
#